data_AF-A0AA43U6T0-F1
#
_entry.id   AF-A0AA43U6T0-F1
#
_cell.length_a   1.000
_cell.length_b   1.000
_cell.length_c   1.000
_cell.angle_alpha   90.00
_cell.angle_beta   90.00
_cell.angle_gamma   90.00
#
_symmetry.space_group_name_H-M   'P 1'
#
loop_
_entity.id
_entity.type
_entity.pdbx_description
1 polymer ?
#
loop_
_entity_poly.entity_id
_entity_poly.type
_entity_poly.pdbx_seq_one_letter_code
_entity_poly.pdbx_strand_id
1 'polypeptide(L)'
;VENKLITEFDVDDTDITKISFNSSTGYYTYTGSTTGDLNDIITSASDIENGVYKYTCLNTTTAGNCTKLYLFTETPYLVSGSYRFKQGYTYSYQVVGTSNSSPGLYKGEDDYTTYSGSTPTDNFTYYYRGSVQNNWVSFGGFLWRVVRINGDGTIRMIYSGLESAASHTGSSAQIKTAAFGDTSSKTATTTDITGLTSDTITTTYSNGRYGNTYVGYMYNPAKIISTYPDKIPGNTTTTRLNYFPTFTNISKATNYYYFKNFDPSTDCFTGSGTDETGACTLKCRSLGNDGDSGIDCVQSNWNTLATTAGNYSTTGDGVYPASNPSQYAYTSDYKYTCWGYGTPVTKNNSDGTTSVYITCPIVSEIIGTVKNQPTQAKVKYHGLFSQDAATSNTNVKDSNIKIQVDNWYASNILNKNDGDSHSLESYLSDGIFCNDRSSTSSDFSLVNASSYTYGPYNRNTAANRIPSFKCPNISNDGFTLKTSGASSTVSAKGNGNNLLNYPVGLITIDEAAYAGGKNGSMNQNYYLYTGAYYWTMSPSNFYSSYAYASVWSVISTGYLNYNSTAYALGVRPVLNLKSDVLYSNGTGTESDPYIITIQ
;
A
#
# COMPACT_ATOMS: atom_id res chain seq x y z
N VAL A 1 -4.64 -46.37 -4.37
CA VAL A 1 -4.05 -45.11 -3.91
C VAL A 1 -5.20 -44.12 -3.78
N GLU A 2 -5.79 -44.01 -2.60
CA GLU A 2 -6.65 -42.86 -2.32
C GLU A 2 -5.72 -41.64 -2.25
N ASN A 3 -5.96 -40.64 -3.10
CA ASN A 3 -5.33 -39.33 -2.95
C ASN A 3 -6.02 -38.62 -1.78
N LYS A 4 -5.74 -39.04 -0.55
CA LYS A 4 -6.03 -38.24 0.64
C LYS A 4 -4.93 -37.20 0.76
N LEU A 5 -5.34 -35.93 0.81
CA LEU A 5 -4.47 -34.87 1.33
C LEU A 5 -4.06 -35.30 2.75
N ILE A 6 -2.76 -35.35 3.03
CA ILE A 6 -2.29 -35.52 4.40
C ILE A 6 -2.59 -34.19 5.11
N THR A 7 -3.72 -34.16 5.81
CA THR A 7 -4.08 -33.12 6.79
C THR A 7 -4.24 -33.71 8.20
N GLU A 8 -4.03 -35.02 8.36
CA GLU A 8 -4.03 -35.71 9.64
C GLU A 8 -2.71 -36.45 9.78
N PHE A 9 -1.92 -36.05 10.75
CA PHE A 9 -0.96 -36.92 11.40
C PHE A 9 -1.72 -37.72 12.45
N ASP A 10 -1.75 -39.04 12.27
CA ASP A 10 -1.82 -40.00 13.39
C ASP A 10 -0.48 -40.77 13.39
N VAL A 11 0.62 -40.01 13.23
CA VAL A 11 1.97 -40.52 13.50
C VAL A 11 2.31 -39.96 14.86
N ASP A 12 2.60 -40.85 15.79
CA ASP A 12 3.14 -40.55 17.11
C ASP A 12 4.15 -39.39 17.01
N ASP A 13 3.85 -38.27 17.68
CA ASP A 13 4.55 -36.96 17.63
C ASP A 13 6.06 -37.04 17.94
N THR A 14 6.54 -38.20 18.37
CA THR A 14 7.94 -38.47 18.71
C THR A 14 8.89 -38.52 17.51
N ASP A 15 8.40 -38.64 16.26
CA ASP A 15 9.25 -38.90 15.08
C ASP A 15 9.47 -37.69 14.14
N ILE A 16 8.90 -36.51 14.45
CA ILE A 16 9.07 -35.30 13.63
C ILE A 16 10.52 -34.75 13.65
N THR A 17 11.30 -35.13 14.67
CA THR A 17 12.73 -34.79 14.81
C THR A 17 13.61 -35.37 13.69
N LYS A 18 13.08 -36.34 12.94
CA LYS A 18 13.74 -37.00 11.82
C LYS A 18 13.34 -36.43 10.47
N ILE A 19 12.67 -35.29 10.39
CA ILE A 19 12.37 -34.62 9.12
C ILE A 19 13.23 -33.36 9.00
N SER A 20 14.14 -33.33 8.03
CA SER A 20 14.98 -32.16 7.72
C SER A 20 14.50 -31.45 6.46
N PHE A 21 14.33 -30.13 6.52
CA PHE A 21 14.05 -29.30 5.35
C PHE A 21 15.35 -28.89 4.65
N ASN A 22 15.47 -29.14 3.35
CA ASN A 22 16.57 -28.67 2.53
C ASN A 22 16.21 -27.30 1.92
N SER A 23 16.74 -26.22 2.48
CA SER A 23 16.42 -24.83 2.08
C SER A 23 16.78 -24.49 0.63
N SER A 24 17.77 -25.16 0.05
CA SER A 24 18.19 -24.93 -1.33
C SER A 24 17.22 -25.54 -2.35
N THR A 25 16.70 -26.72 -2.05
CA THR A 25 15.84 -27.49 -2.97
C THR A 25 14.34 -27.38 -2.66
N GLY A 26 13.98 -27.01 -1.43
CA GLY A 26 12.60 -26.94 -0.96
C GLY A 26 11.98 -28.30 -0.59
N TYR A 27 12.78 -29.37 -0.53
CA TYR A 27 12.30 -30.71 -0.14
C TYR A 27 12.48 -30.96 1.35
N TYR A 28 11.53 -31.70 1.93
CA TYR A 28 11.72 -32.36 3.21
C TYR A 28 12.34 -33.75 2.96
N THR A 29 13.34 -34.11 3.75
CA THR A 29 13.99 -35.42 3.73
C THR A 29 13.95 -36.02 5.13
N TYR A 30 13.86 -37.35 5.22
CA TYR A 30 13.86 -38.04 6.51
C TYR A 30 15.30 -38.42 6.91
N THR A 31 15.75 -38.03 8.10
CA THR A 31 17.08 -38.26 8.67
C THR A 31 17.01 -39.34 9.77
N GLY A 32 17.83 -40.38 9.67
CA GLY A 32 17.81 -41.52 10.62
C GLY A 32 17.36 -42.84 10.01
N SER A 33 17.34 -42.96 8.68
CA SER A 33 17.09 -44.22 7.99
C SER A 33 18.22 -45.23 8.22
N THR A 34 17.86 -46.48 8.52
CA THR A 34 18.77 -47.63 8.45
C THR A 34 18.48 -48.44 7.18
N THR A 35 19.50 -49.05 6.58
CA THR A 35 19.31 -50.08 5.56
C THR A 35 18.82 -51.37 6.23
N GLY A 36 17.78 -51.97 5.67
CA GLY A 36 17.20 -53.24 6.11
C GLY A 36 16.46 -53.92 4.96
N ASP A 37 16.02 -55.15 5.22
CA ASP A 37 15.36 -56.01 4.25
C ASP A 37 13.82 -55.85 4.30
N LEU A 38 13.09 -56.50 3.40
CA LEU A 38 11.62 -56.46 3.37
C LEU A 38 10.93 -56.96 4.66
N ASN A 39 11.65 -57.68 5.52
CA ASN A 39 11.13 -58.11 6.82
C ASN A 39 11.26 -57.03 7.89
N ASP A 40 12.21 -56.10 7.74
CA ASP A 40 12.47 -55.03 8.72
C ASP A 40 11.47 -53.87 8.60
N ILE A 41 10.76 -53.81 7.48
CA ILE A 41 9.81 -52.73 7.16
C ILE A 41 8.37 -53.05 7.58
N ILE A 42 8.12 -54.24 8.15
CA ILE A 42 6.79 -54.65 8.62
C ILE A 42 6.53 -54.06 10.00
N THR A 43 5.50 -53.22 10.08
CA THR A 43 4.90 -52.75 11.31
C THR A 43 3.94 -53.81 11.82
N SER A 44 4.34 -54.54 12.86
CA SER A 44 3.53 -55.59 13.48
C SER A 44 2.39 -55.02 14.31
N ALA A 45 1.39 -55.84 14.67
CA ALA A 45 0.32 -55.41 15.56
C ALA A 45 0.83 -54.90 16.92
N SER A 46 1.88 -55.53 17.45
CA SER A 46 2.55 -55.08 18.68
C SER A 46 3.29 -53.76 18.48
N ASP A 47 3.83 -53.47 17.29
CA ASP A 47 4.44 -52.17 17.01
C ASP A 47 3.38 -51.07 17.04
N ILE A 48 2.21 -51.30 16.41
CA ILE A 48 1.06 -50.37 16.41
C ILE A 48 0.56 -50.09 17.82
N GLU A 49 0.40 -51.12 18.65
CA GLU A 49 -0.04 -50.96 20.06
C GLU A 49 0.95 -50.13 20.90
N ASN A 50 2.22 -50.10 20.51
CA ASN A 50 3.27 -49.33 21.18
C ASN A 50 3.62 -48.01 20.44
N GLY A 51 2.82 -47.58 19.46
CA GLY A 51 3.07 -46.34 18.71
C GLY A 51 4.24 -46.40 17.73
N VAL A 52 4.81 -47.57 17.48
CA VAL A 52 5.96 -47.76 16.59
C VAL A 52 5.47 -48.00 15.16
N TYR A 53 5.83 -47.12 14.23
CA TYR A 53 5.52 -47.25 12.80
C TYR A 53 6.79 -47.34 11.96
N LYS A 54 6.90 -48.39 11.13
CA LYS A 54 8.08 -48.64 10.29
C LYS A 54 7.78 -48.24 8.84
N TYR A 55 8.50 -47.22 8.37
CA TYR A 55 8.36 -46.65 7.04
C TYR A 55 9.55 -47.02 6.14
N THR A 56 9.30 -47.28 4.86
CA THR A 56 10.36 -47.49 3.86
C THR A 56 10.16 -46.63 2.64
N CYS A 57 11.24 -46.20 2.00
CA CYS A 57 11.15 -45.48 0.72
C CYS A 57 11.41 -46.34 -0.51
N LEU A 58 11.63 -47.65 -0.31
CA LEU A 58 11.88 -48.62 -1.39
C LEU A 58 13.00 -48.16 -2.35
N ASN A 59 13.98 -47.41 -1.85
CA ASN A 59 15.14 -46.98 -2.62
C ASN A 59 16.26 -48.04 -2.49
N THR A 60 16.59 -48.70 -3.59
CA THR A 60 17.60 -49.77 -3.65
C THR A 60 19.03 -49.26 -3.87
N THR A 61 19.21 -47.94 -4.01
CA THR A 61 20.44 -47.35 -4.57
C THR A 61 21.07 -46.24 -3.73
N THR A 62 20.35 -45.63 -2.78
CA THR A 62 20.91 -44.55 -1.95
C THR A 62 20.20 -44.43 -0.61
N ALA A 63 20.96 -44.45 0.49
CA ALA A 63 20.44 -44.12 1.81
C ALA A 63 20.06 -42.63 1.88
N GLY A 64 18.92 -42.31 2.51
CA GLY A 64 18.57 -40.95 2.95
C GLY A 64 17.78 -40.06 1.98
N ASN A 65 17.63 -40.39 0.69
CA ASN A 65 16.83 -39.60 -0.26
C ASN A 65 15.49 -40.27 -0.55
N CYS A 66 14.52 -40.03 0.33
CA CYS A 66 13.19 -40.65 0.30
C CYS A 66 12.10 -39.58 0.10
N THR A 67 11.53 -39.46 -1.10
CA THR A 67 10.39 -38.56 -1.41
C THR A 67 9.02 -39.24 -1.27
N LYS A 68 9.02 -40.55 -1.02
CA LYS A 68 7.83 -41.36 -0.72
C LYS A 68 8.17 -42.32 0.41
N LEU A 69 7.29 -42.47 1.38
CA LEU A 69 7.36 -43.53 2.38
C LEU A 69 6.15 -44.45 2.23
N TYR A 70 6.38 -45.74 2.41
CA TYR A 70 5.37 -46.78 2.39
C TYR A 70 5.34 -47.44 3.75
N LEU A 71 4.13 -47.67 4.25
CA LEU A 71 3.89 -48.39 5.49
C LEU A 71 3.42 -49.81 5.15
N PHE A 72 4.20 -50.82 5.58
CA PHE A 72 3.79 -52.22 5.50
C PHE A 72 3.24 -52.65 6.85
N THR A 73 1.98 -53.08 6.88
CA THR A 73 1.33 -53.65 8.07
C THR A 73 1.13 -55.17 7.94
N GLU A 74 1.46 -55.71 6.77
CA GLU A 74 1.39 -57.12 6.43
C GLU A 74 2.63 -57.48 5.61
N THR A 75 3.00 -58.76 5.63
CA THR A 75 4.15 -59.26 4.87
C THR A 75 3.95 -59.00 3.38
N PRO A 76 4.85 -58.23 2.73
CA PRO A 76 4.75 -57.94 1.32
C PRO A 76 4.84 -59.21 0.48
N TYR A 77 3.84 -59.46 -0.37
CA TYR A 77 3.88 -60.51 -1.38
C TYR A 77 3.66 -59.93 -2.79
N LEU A 78 4.33 -60.54 -3.77
CA LEU A 78 4.28 -60.14 -5.16
C LEU A 78 2.95 -60.57 -5.80
N VAL A 79 2.22 -59.61 -6.37
CA VAL A 79 1.07 -59.87 -7.25
C VAL A 79 1.37 -59.29 -8.61
N SER A 80 1.49 -60.14 -9.63
CA SER A 80 1.77 -59.72 -11.02
C SER A 80 2.99 -58.78 -11.15
N GLY A 81 4.07 -59.07 -10.41
CA GLY A 81 5.31 -58.27 -10.45
C GLY A 81 5.29 -56.97 -9.66
N SER A 82 4.24 -56.72 -8.85
CA SER A 82 4.12 -55.53 -7.99
C SER A 82 3.84 -55.92 -6.53
N TYR A 83 4.43 -55.19 -5.58
CA TYR A 83 4.08 -55.29 -4.16
C TYR A 83 2.80 -54.49 -3.89
N ARG A 84 1.92 -55.00 -3.00
CA ARG A 84 0.75 -54.28 -2.50
C ARG A 84 1.04 -53.68 -1.14
N PHE A 85 0.64 -52.42 -0.93
CA PHE A 85 0.79 -51.69 0.33
C PHE A 85 -0.58 -51.15 0.78
N LYS A 86 -0.81 -51.09 2.10
CA LYS A 86 -2.05 -50.59 2.70
C LYS A 86 -2.17 -49.07 2.56
N GLN A 87 -1.06 -48.36 2.76
CA GLN A 87 -0.99 -46.91 2.71
C GLN A 87 0.40 -46.43 2.28
N GLY A 88 0.44 -45.36 1.49
CA GLY A 88 1.67 -44.72 1.03
C GLY A 88 1.61 -43.22 1.25
N TYR A 89 2.66 -42.67 1.83
CA TYR A 89 2.86 -41.25 2.10
C TYR A 89 3.81 -40.69 1.04
N THR A 90 3.44 -39.59 0.41
CA THR A 90 4.34 -38.90 -0.54
C THR A 90 4.82 -37.61 0.12
N TYR A 91 6.12 -37.56 0.42
CA TYR A 91 6.84 -36.35 0.81
C TYR A 91 7.31 -35.65 -0.46
N SER A 92 6.35 -35.23 -1.27
CA SER A 92 6.62 -34.30 -2.36
C SER A 92 6.37 -32.90 -1.83
N TYR A 93 7.33 -32.02 -2.00
CA TYR A 93 6.98 -30.64 -2.31
C TYR A 93 6.10 -30.69 -3.56
N GLN A 94 4.79 -30.50 -3.39
CA GLN A 94 3.98 -30.07 -4.52
C GLN A 94 4.33 -28.59 -4.69
N VAL A 95 5.09 -28.28 -5.75
CA VAL A 95 4.78 -27.06 -6.49
C VAL A 95 3.35 -27.24 -6.95
N VAL A 96 2.38 -26.76 -6.18
CA VAL A 96 1.06 -26.53 -6.75
C VAL A 96 1.21 -25.28 -7.61
N GLY A 97 1.57 -25.50 -8.88
CA GLY A 97 1.52 -24.51 -9.95
C GLY A 97 2.80 -23.76 -10.29
N THR A 98 3.60 -24.33 -11.17
CA THR A 98 4.59 -23.63 -12.00
C THR A 98 3.94 -22.53 -12.86
N SER A 99 4.49 -21.32 -12.89
CA SER A 99 4.39 -20.30 -13.97
C SER A 99 3.02 -19.94 -14.59
N ASN A 100 1.91 -20.38 -14.00
CA ASN A 100 0.55 -19.97 -14.31
C ASN A 100 -0.29 -19.95 -13.01
N SER A 101 -1.47 -19.35 -13.09
CA SER A 101 -2.33 -18.84 -12.00
C SER A 101 -2.91 -19.85 -11.00
N SER A 102 -2.21 -20.92 -10.65
CA SER A 102 -2.70 -21.95 -9.73
C SER A 102 -2.38 -21.60 -8.26
N PRO A 103 -3.27 -21.90 -7.29
CA PRO A 103 -3.00 -21.68 -5.88
C PRO A 103 -1.87 -22.57 -5.34
N GLY A 104 -1.00 -22.07 -4.45
CA GLY A 104 0.10 -22.86 -3.88
C GLY A 104 1.11 -22.08 -3.04
N LEU A 105 2.20 -22.76 -2.64
CA LEU A 105 3.36 -22.19 -1.96
C LEU A 105 4.51 -22.01 -2.98
N TYR A 106 5.18 -20.88 -2.90
CA TYR A 106 6.23 -20.46 -3.83
C TYR A 106 7.45 -19.97 -3.07
N LYS A 107 8.59 -19.89 -3.76
CA LYS A 107 9.82 -19.28 -3.22
C LYS A 107 10.27 -18.08 -4.02
N GLY A 108 10.99 -17.16 -3.37
CA GLY A 108 11.54 -15.96 -3.97
C GLY A 108 12.73 -15.41 -3.19
N GLU A 109 13.30 -14.33 -3.70
CA GLU A 109 14.37 -13.57 -3.03
C GLU A 109 13.76 -12.42 -2.23
N ASP A 110 14.35 -12.10 -1.09
CA ASP A 110 14.02 -10.93 -0.27
C ASP A 110 15.30 -10.22 0.24
N ASP A 111 15.15 -9.35 1.23
CA ASP A 111 16.25 -8.57 1.82
C ASP A 111 17.28 -9.43 2.59
N TYR A 112 16.95 -10.68 2.92
CA TYR A 112 17.80 -11.58 3.71
C TYR A 112 18.55 -12.59 2.83
N THR A 113 18.16 -12.71 1.57
CA THR A 113 18.77 -13.64 0.61
C THR A 113 20.28 -13.40 0.47
N THR A 114 21.05 -14.47 0.60
CA THR A 114 22.52 -14.43 0.46
C THR A 114 22.94 -14.79 -0.96
N TYR A 115 24.10 -14.29 -1.39
CA TYR A 115 24.61 -14.47 -2.74
C TYR A 115 26.07 -14.93 -2.75
N SER A 116 26.41 -15.76 -3.73
CA SER A 116 27.78 -15.97 -4.19
C SER A 116 27.92 -15.34 -5.58
N GLY A 117 28.58 -14.18 -5.64
CA GLY A 117 28.55 -13.32 -6.82
C GLY A 117 27.12 -12.82 -7.10
N SER A 118 26.60 -13.12 -8.29
CA SER A 118 25.22 -12.79 -8.68
C SER A 118 24.23 -13.94 -8.51
N THR A 119 24.65 -15.06 -7.90
CA THR A 119 23.83 -16.25 -7.74
C THR A 119 23.26 -16.31 -6.32
N PRO A 120 21.93 -16.33 -6.13
CA PRO A 120 21.32 -16.56 -4.83
C PRO A 120 21.71 -17.93 -4.26
N THR A 121 22.10 -17.99 -3.00
CA THR A 121 22.60 -19.22 -2.35
C THR A 121 21.71 -19.73 -1.22
N ASP A 122 21.17 -18.85 -0.38
CA ASP A 122 20.37 -19.23 0.80
C ASP A 122 19.49 -18.07 1.30
N ASN A 123 18.72 -18.29 2.37
CA ASN A 123 17.80 -17.32 2.98
C ASN A 123 16.71 -16.83 2.00
N PHE A 124 16.06 -17.77 1.33
CA PHE A 124 14.92 -17.49 0.46
C PHE A 124 13.65 -17.23 1.27
N THR A 125 12.76 -16.40 0.73
CA THR A 125 11.40 -16.26 1.26
C THR A 125 10.45 -17.26 0.62
N TYR A 126 9.50 -17.76 1.41
CA TYR A 126 8.45 -18.67 0.96
C TYR A 126 7.07 -18.04 1.15
N TYR A 127 6.23 -18.00 0.13
CA TYR A 127 4.97 -17.23 0.14
C TYR A 127 3.82 -17.99 -0.50
N TYR A 128 2.60 -17.72 0.00
CA TYR A 128 1.38 -18.27 -0.56
C TYR A 128 0.88 -17.45 -1.75
N ARG A 129 0.23 -18.11 -2.72
CA ARG A 129 -0.44 -17.48 -3.87
C ARG A 129 -1.75 -18.18 -4.19
N GLY A 130 -2.73 -17.42 -4.67
CA GLY A 130 -4.04 -17.92 -5.09
C GLY A 130 -4.97 -18.20 -3.91
N SER A 131 -6.04 -18.97 -4.16
CA SER A 131 -7.10 -19.28 -3.17
C SER A 131 -6.65 -20.35 -2.17
N VAL A 132 -5.57 -20.09 -1.45
CA VAL A 132 -5.05 -20.99 -0.40
C VAL A 132 -6.02 -20.98 0.78
N GLN A 133 -6.34 -22.14 1.33
CA GLN A 133 -7.25 -22.26 2.47
C GLN A 133 -6.55 -22.52 3.80
N ASN A 134 -5.35 -23.12 3.78
CA ASN A 134 -4.61 -23.60 4.96
C ASN A 134 -3.48 -22.65 5.42
N ASN A 135 -3.78 -21.34 5.50
CA ASN A 135 -2.84 -20.32 5.95
C ASN A 135 -3.43 -19.36 7.00
N TRP A 136 -4.35 -19.86 7.83
CA TRP A 136 -4.92 -19.15 8.97
C TRP A 136 -4.16 -19.44 10.26
N VAL A 137 -3.97 -18.41 11.08
CA VAL A 137 -3.34 -18.50 12.42
C VAL A 137 -4.26 -17.82 13.43
N SER A 138 -4.46 -18.46 14.58
CA SER A 138 -5.11 -17.86 15.76
C SER A 138 -4.03 -17.27 16.67
N PHE A 139 -4.15 -15.99 16.98
CA PHE A 139 -3.20 -15.29 17.84
C PHE A 139 -3.82 -14.05 18.47
N GLY A 140 -3.83 -14.00 19.80
CA GLY A 140 -4.30 -12.85 20.58
C GLY A 140 -5.80 -12.57 20.50
N GLY A 141 -6.62 -13.60 20.22
CA GLY A 141 -8.07 -13.45 20.00
C GLY A 141 -8.45 -12.95 18.60
N PHE A 142 -7.50 -13.00 17.66
CA PHE A 142 -7.66 -12.57 16.28
C PHE A 142 -7.24 -13.66 15.30
N LEU A 143 -7.90 -13.68 14.15
CA LEU A 143 -7.47 -14.50 13.03
C LEU A 143 -6.55 -13.71 12.09
N TRP A 144 -5.49 -14.38 11.66
CA TRP A 144 -4.46 -13.86 10.79
C TRP A 144 -4.30 -14.74 9.56
N ARG A 145 -3.87 -14.14 8.44
CA ARG A 145 -3.42 -14.88 7.26
C ARG A 145 -1.89 -14.83 7.19
N VAL A 146 -1.25 -15.99 7.09
CA VAL A 146 0.19 -16.03 6.77
C VAL A 146 0.39 -15.54 5.34
N VAL A 147 1.25 -14.54 5.19
CA VAL A 147 1.62 -13.96 3.89
C VAL A 147 2.84 -14.70 3.34
N ARG A 148 3.89 -14.81 4.17
CA ARG A 148 5.17 -15.43 3.82
C ARG A 148 5.99 -15.79 5.05
N ILE A 149 6.94 -16.68 4.87
CA ILE A 149 8.11 -16.86 5.73
C ILE A 149 9.24 -16.04 5.10
N ASN A 150 9.82 -15.10 5.85
CA ASN A 150 10.93 -14.27 5.41
C ASN A 150 12.22 -15.12 5.32
N GLY A 151 13.23 -14.63 4.58
CA GLY A 151 14.52 -15.32 4.46
C GLY A 151 15.29 -15.47 5.78
N ASP A 152 14.93 -14.70 6.81
CA ASP A 152 15.44 -14.86 8.18
C ASP A 152 14.61 -15.82 9.06
N GLY A 153 13.64 -16.52 8.46
CA GLY A 153 12.78 -17.50 9.13
C GLY A 153 11.57 -16.90 9.86
N THR A 154 11.47 -15.58 10.01
CA THR A 154 10.30 -14.96 10.67
C THR A 154 9.03 -15.11 9.81
N ILE A 155 7.87 -15.24 10.46
CA ILE A 155 6.61 -15.50 9.76
C ILE A 155 5.80 -14.21 9.68
N ARG A 156 5.59 -13.69 8.48
CA ARG A 156 4.80 -12.48 8.23
C ARG A 156 3.32 -12.82 8.11
N MET A 157 2.48 -12.15 8.89
CA MET A 157 1.03 -12.36 8.90
C MET A 157 0.25 -11.05 8.86
N ILE A 158 -0.92 -11.07 8.22
CA ILE A 158 -1.84 -9.93 8.10
C ILE A 158 -3.15 -10.20 8.85
N TYR A 159 -3.61 -9.19 9.57
CA TYR A 159 -4.87 -9.22 10.31
C TYR A 159 -6.06 -9.56 9.41
N SER A 160 -6.97 -10.39 9.91
CA SER A 160 -8.17 -10.82 9.19
C SER A 160 -9.43 -10.87 10.06
N GLY A 161 -9.44 -10.17 11.20
CA GLY A 161 -10.64 -10.00 12.05
C GLY A 161 -10.50 -10.61 13.45
N LEU A 162 -11.51 -10.35 14.28
CA LEU A 162 -11.70 -11.01 15.57
C LEU A 162 -12.06 -12.48 15.35
N GLU A 163 -11.51 -13.41 16.13
CA GLU A 163 -11.88 -14.84 16.09
C GLU A 163 -13.38 -15.08 16.30
N SER A 164 -14.03 -14.24 17.10
CA SER A 164 -15.47 -14.32 17.38
C SER A 164 -16.35 -13.72 16.27
N ALA A 165 -15.77 -13.16 15.20
CA ALA A 165 -16.54 -12.55 14.13
C ALA A 165 -17.28 -13.60 13.30
N ALA A 166 -18.49 -13.25 12.83
CA ALA A 166 -19.28 -14.13 11.96
C ALA A 166 -18.70 -14.25 10.54
N SER A 167 -17.74 -13.40 10.15
CA SER A 167 -17.06 -13.43 8.87
C SER A 167 -15.72 -12.70 8.97
N HIS A 168 -14.75 -13.15 8.17
CA HIS A 168 -13.40 -12.59 8.06
C HIS A 168 -13.17 -11.86 6.73
N THR A 169 -14.25 -11.29 6.17
CA THR A 169 -14.27 -10.52 4.93
C THR A 169 -14.86 -9.12 5.18
N GLY A 170 -14.90 -8.28 4.15
CA GLY A 170 -15.49 -6.95 4.20
C GLY A 170 -14.81 -6.05 5.24
N SER A 171 -15.63 -5.33 6.00
CA SER A 171 -15.20 -4.51 7.14
C SER A 171 -14.70 -5.35 8.32
N SER A 172 -15.14 -6.60 8.48
CA SER A 172 -14.73 -7.47 9.59
C SER A 172 -13.28 -7.94 9.46
N ALA A 173 -12.71 -7.91 8.26
CA ALA A 173 -11.30 -8.21 8.00
C ALA A 173 -10.35 -7.04 8.34
N GLN A 174 -10.85 -5.94 8.91
CA GLN A 174 -10.15 -4.67 9.06
C GLN A 174 -10.35 -4.15 10.47
N ILE A 175 -9.38 -3.40 11.00
CA ILE A 175 -9.50 -2.80 12.34
C ILE A 175 -10.37 -1.54 12.33
N LYS A 176 -10.42 -0.85 11.18
CA LYS A 176 -11.17 0.39 10.89
C LYS A 176 -10.79 0.90 9.49
N THR A 177 -11.36 2.04 9.10
CA THR A 177 -10.87 2.83 7.95
C THR A 177 -10.01 4.02 8.38
N ALA A 178 -9.00 4.39 7.59
CA ALA A 178 -8.17 5.57 7.79
C ALA A 178 -7.63 6.12 6.46
N ALA A 179 -7.28 7.40 6.43
CA ALA A 179 -6.51 8.03 5.35
C ALA A 179 -5.01 7.97 5.65
N PHE A 180 -4.17 8.06 4.62
CA PHE A 180 -2.72 8.29 4.80
C PHE A 180 -2.44 9.74 5.18
N GLY A 181 -3.00 10.67 4.39
CA GLY A 181 -2.82 12.11 4.57
C GLY A 181 -3.75 12.69 5.64
N ASP A 182 -3.47 13.95 6.03
CA ASP A 182 -4.37 14.72 6.88
C ASP A 182 -5.64 15.11 6.09
N THR A 183 -6.81 14.76 6.59
CA THR A 183 -8.11 15.12 5.99
C THR A 183 -8.90 16.07 6.88
N SER A 184 -8.32 16.53 7.99
CA SER A 184 -9.00 17.41 8.93
C SER A 184 -9.36 18.74 8.26
N SER A 185 -10.49 19.30 8.67
CA SER A 185 -10.84 20.67 8.32
C SER A 185 -9.89 21.61 9.06
N LYS A 186 -9.29 22.54 8.33
CA LYS A 186 -8.45 23.60 8.88
C LYS A 186 -9.13 24.95 8.69
N THR A 187 -8.64 25.95 9.42
CA THR A 187 -9.06 27.33 9.30
C THR A 187 -7.89 28.20 8.86
N ALA A 188 -8.13 29.13 7.95
CA ALA A 188 -7.20 30.21 7.65
C ALA A 188 -7.82 31.54 8.03
N THR A 189 -6.98 32.46 8.50
CA THR A 189 -7.38 33.83 8.80
C THR A 189 -6.71 34.79 7.84
N THR A 190 -7.47 35.71 7.28
CA THR A 190 -6.94 36.80 6.45
C THR A 190 -7.57 38.13 6.84
N THR A 191 -6.86 39.23 6.62
CA THR A 191 -7.39 40.57 6.85
C THR A 191 -8.34 40.96 5.72
N ASP A 192 -9.41 41.66 6.07
CA ASP A 192 -10.30 42.27 5.09
C ASP A 192 -9.53 43.18 4.10
N ILE A 193 -9.73 42.93 2.80
CA ILE A 193 -9.11 43.68 1.70
C ILE A 193 -9.90 44.92 1.26
N THR A 194 -11.10 45.15 1.82
CA THR A 194 -11.91 46.33 1.46
C THR A 194 -11.23 47.64 1.85
N GLY A 195 -10.34 47.60 2.86
CA GLY A 195 -9.78 48.78 3.51
C GLY A 195 -10.82 49.57 4.33
N LEU A 196 -12.04 49.06 4.43
CA LEU A 196 -13.15 49.67 5.16
C LEU A 196 -13.21 49.18 6.62
N THR A 197 -12.67 47.99 6.88
CA THR A 197 -12.58 47.39 8.21
C THR A 197 -11.18 46.77 8.42
N SER A 198 -10.87 46.43 9.67
CA SER A 198 -9.72 45.57 10.03
C SER A 198 -10.20 44.17 10.45
N ASP A 199 -11.33 43.72 9.91
CA ASP A 199 -11.93 42.43 10.30
C ASP A 199 -11.00 41.26 9.96
N THR A 200 -10.92 40.31 10.88
CA THR A 200 -10.34 38.99 10.61
C THR A 200 -11.39 38.10 9.95
N ILE A 201 -11.12 37.66 8.73
CA ILE A 201 -11.95 36.71 8.00
C ILE A 201 -11.43 35.30 8.24
N THR A 202 -12.28 34.40 8.73
CA THR A 202 -11.95 32.98 8.91
C THR A 202 -12.63 32.14 7.84
N THR A 203 -11.85 31.38 7.08
CA THR A 203 -12.31 30.42 6.07
C THR A 203 -11.97 29.00 6.50
N THR A 204 -12.75 28.02 6.03
CA THR A 204 -12.47 26.59 6.27
C THR A 204 -12.12 25.87 4.97
N TYR A 205 -11.14 24.97 5.06
CA TYR A 205 -10.68 24.16 3.92
C TYR A 205 -10.24 22.76 4.35
N SER A 206 -10.22 21.82 3.41
CA SER A 206 -9.81 20.42 3.68
C SER A 206 -8.31 20.23 3.45
N ASN A 207 -7.63 19.57 4.41
CA ASN A 207 -6.21 19.25 4.30
C ASN A 207 -5.88 18.15 3.26
N GLY A 208 -6.87 17.49 2.66
CA GLY A 208 -6.66 16.24 1.92
C GLY A 208 -5.90 16.34 0.57
N ARG A 209 -5.41 17.51 0.14
CA ARG A 209 -4.87 17.70 -1.22
C ARG A 209 -3.68 18.67 -1.30
N TYR A 210 -2.57 18.40 -0.60
CA TYR A 210 -1.31 19.17 -0.75
C TYR A 210 -0.28 18.50 -1.64
N GLY A 211 -0.65 18.17 -2.88
CA GLY A 211 0.40 17.76 -3.80
C GLY A 211 1.02 16.41 -3.43
N ASN A 212 2.34 16.41 -3.34
CA ASN A 212 3.26 15.28 -3.16
C ASN A 212 3.65 14.98 -1.69
N THR A 213 3.22 15.79 -0.72
CA THR A 213 3.78 15.81 0.65
C THR A 213 3.31 14.64 1.56
N TYR A 214 2.24 13.92 1.20
CA TYR A 214 1.60 12.90 2.07
C TYR A 214 1.82 11.46 1.63
N VAL A 215 3.01 11.14 1.10
CA VAL A 215 3.31 9.79 0.61
C VAL A 215 4.18 9.03 1.60
N GLY A 216 3.59 8.02 2.24
CA GLY A 216 4.30 7.02 3.04
C GLY A 216 3.69 6.79 4.42
N TYR A 217 4.18 5.74 5.08
CA TYR A 217 3.84 5.34 6.45
C TYR A 217 4.27 6.41 7.46
N MET A 218 5.39 7.07 7.17
CA MET A 218 5.75 8.38 7.68
C MET A 218 6.09 9.30 6.49
N TYR A 219 6.00 10.62 6.70
CA TYR A 219 6.24 11.62 5.67
C TYR A 219 6.88 12.88 6.25
N ASN A 220 7.34 13.78 5.36
CA ASN A 220 7.84 15.09 5.75
C ASN A 220 6.78 16.16 5.49
N PRO A 221 6.27 16.88 6.52
CA PRO A 221 5.27 17.93 6.32
C PRO A 221 5.85 19.24 5.76
N ALA A 222 7.19 19.36 5.59
CA ALA A 222 7.83 20.55 5.07
C ALA A 222 7.36 20.87 3.64
N LYS A 223 6.91 22.11 3.45
CA LYS A 223 6.38 22.61 2.18
C LYS A 223 6.96 24.00 1.89
N ILE A 224 7.08 24.32 0.61
CA ILE A 224 7.39 25.67 0.13
C ILE A 224 6.23 26.17 -0.73
N ILE A 225 6.08 27.49 -0.79
CA ILE A 225 5.20 28.11 -1.78
C ILE A 225 5.87 27.93 -3.14
N SER A 226 5.21 27.21 -4.03
CA SER A 226 5.72 26.91 -5.36
C SER A 226 4.60 26.89 -6.39
N THR A 227 5.00 26.96 -7.64
CA THR A 227 4.11 26.90 -8.80
C THR A 227 4.45 25.68 -9.63
N TYR A 228 3.41 24.96 -10.06
CA TYR A 228 3.55 23.68 -10.73
C TYR A 228 2.68 23.58 -12.00
N PRO A 229 3.21 23.19 -13.17
CA PRO A 229 4.63 22.98 -13.46
C PRO A 229 5.38 24.31 -13.45
N ASP A 230 6.61 24.29 -12.94
CA ASP A 230 7.47 25.46 -12.96
C ASP A 230 8.13 25.61 -14.34
N LYS A 231 8.25 26.86 -14.82
CA LYS A 231 8.81 27.14 -16.14
C LYS A 231 10.32 26.88 -16.11
N ILE A 232 10.85 25.94 -16.90
CA ILE A 232 12.31 25.81 -17.06
C ILE A 232 12.85 27.10 -17.70
N PRO A 233 13.69 27.89 -17.01
CA PRO A 233 14.27 29.11 -17.58
C PRO A 233 15.11 28.77 -18.82
N GLY A 234 14.93 29.53 -19.91
CA GLY A 234 15.69 29.35 -21.16
C GLY A 234 15.08 28.41 -22.20
N ASN A 235 13.96 27.73 -21.90
CA ASN A 235 13.28 26.87 -22.86
C ASN A 235 11.96 27.49 -23.38
N THR A 236 11.94 27.94 -24.63
CA THR A 236 10.78 28.53 -25.32
C THR A 236 9.63 27.54 -25.57
N THR A 237 9.79 26.25 -25.23
CA THR A 237 8.72 25.23 -25.33
C THR A 237 7.79 25.17 -24.11
N THR A 238 8.15 25.82 -22.99
CA THR A 238 7.42 25.81 -21.71
C THR A 238 6.13 26.63 -21.70
N THR A 239 5.85 27.40 -22.74
CA THR A 239 4.57 28.12 -22.91
C THR A 239 3.50 27.26 -23.58
N ARG A 240 3.83 26.06 -24.09
CA ARG A 240 2.86 25.23 -24.81
C ARG A 240 1.89 24.52 -23.86
N LEU A 241 0.61 24.53 -24.19
CA LEU A 241 -0.48 23.97 -23.37
C LEU A 241 -0.34 22.46 -23.07
N ASN A 242 0.41 21.72 -23.88
CA ASN A 242 0.66 20.29 -23.65
C ASN A 242 1.56 20.01 -22.44
N TYR A 243 2.34 20.99 -21.97
CA TYR A 243 3.19 20.84 -20.78
C TYR A 243 2.42 21.06 -19.48
N PHE A 244 1.18 21.55 -19.55
CA PHE A 244 0.37 21.79 -18.38
C PHE A 244 -0.61 20.64 -18.13
N PRO A 245 -0.83 20.30 -16.85
CA PRO A 245 -1.80 19.30 -16.46
C PRO A 245 -3.20 19.66 -16.97
N THR A 246 -3.98 18.62 -17.24
CA THR A 246 -5.40 18.78 -17.61
C THR A 246 -6.23 18.46 -16.37
N PHE A 247 -6.79 19.46 -15.71
CA PHE A 247 -7.80 19.22 -14.69
C PHE A 247 -9.05 18.69 -15.39
N THR A 248 -9.57 17.55 -14.94
CA THR A 248 -10.73 16.88 -15.57
C THR A 248 -11.86 16.70 -14.56
N ASN A 249 -13.01 16.20 -15.02
CA ASN A 249 -14.21 16.02 -14.20
C ASN A 249 -14.76 17.32 -13.58
N ILE A 250 -14.58 18.45 -14.27
CA ILE A 250 -15.20 19.71 -13.87
C ILE A 250 -16.72 19.59 -14.10
N SER A 251 -17.50 19.83 -13.05
CA SER A 251 -18.97 19.77 -13.13
C SER A 251 -19.50 20.86 -14.06
N LYS A 252 -20.43 20.48 -14.95
CA LYS A 252 -21.14 21.42 -15.83
C LYS A 252 -22.18 22.26 -15.09
N ALA A 253 -22.68 21.76 -13.97
CA ALA A 253 -23.78 22.36 -13.22
C ALA A 253 -23.31 23.17 -12.00
N THR A 254 -22.09 22.94 -11.52
CA THR A 254 -21.57 23.60 -10.34
C THR A 254 -21.02 24.98 -10.71
N ASN A 255 -21.48 26.00 -9.99
CA ASN A 255 -20.88 27.32 -10.05
C ASN A 255 -19.64 27.38 -9.14
N TYR A 256 -18.54 27.87 -9.69
CA TYR A 256 -17.29 28.15 -8.99
C TYR A 256 -17.04 29.65 -9.00
N TYR A 257 -16.17 30.10 -8.10
CA TYR A 257 -15.67 31.47 -8.09
C TYR A 257 -14.37 31.55 -8.89
N TYR A 258 -14.27 32.56 -9.74
CA TYR A 258 -13.09 32.84 -10.57
C TYR A 258 -12.60 34.25 -10.27
N PHE A 259 -11.31 34.36 -9.99
CA PHE A 259 -10.67 35.59 -9.52
C PHE A 259 -9.72 36.11 -10.59
N LYS A 260 -9.59 37.44 -10.68
CA LYS A 260 -8.64 38.11 -11.58
C LYS A 260 -7.20 38.05 -11.09
N ASN A 261 -7.03 38.28 -9.79
CA ASN A 261 -5.73 38.50 -9.18
C ASN A 261 -5.46 37.41 -8.15
N PHE A 262 -4.22 36.93 -8.17
CA PHE A 262 -3.68 36.03 -7.17
C PHE A 262 -2.15 36.11 -7.22
N ASP A 263 -1.53 36.35 -6.08
CA ASP A 263 -0.08 36.37 -5.93
C ASP A 263 0.34 35.35 -4.85
N PRO A 264 0.98 34.23 -5.23
CA PRO A 264 1.41 33.21 -4.27
C PRO A 264 2.27 33.76 -3.12
N SER A 265 3.03 34.83 -3.33
CA SER A 265 3.95 35.38 -2.32
C SER A 265 3.24 36.15 -1.21
N THR A 266 2.03 36.65 -1.46
CA THR A 266 1.24 37.47 -0.52
C THR A 266 -0.10 36.84 -0.14
N ASP A 267 -0.62 35.93 -0.97
CA ASP A 267 -1.91 35.27 -0.78
C ASP A 267 -1.78 33.85 -0.23
N CYS A 268 -0.57 33.28 -0.19
CA CYS A 268 -0.30 32.01 0.46
C CYS A 268 0.57 32.20 1.71
N PHE A 269 0.37 31.31 2.68
CA PHE A 269 1.20 31.22 3.88
C PHE A 269 1.50 29.75 4.18
N THR A 270 2.65 29.47 4.79
CA THR A 270 3.12 28.11 5.07
C THR A 270 2.52 27.51 6.34
N GLY A 271 1.82 28.30 7.15
CA GLY A 271 1.46 27.94 8.53
C GLY A 271 2.56 28.31 9.52
N SER A 272 2.40 28.01 10.80
CA SER A 272 3.39 28.28 11.84
C SER A 272 4.18 27.01 12.24
N GLY A 273 5.49 27.00 11.97
CA GLY A 273 6.37 25.91 12.43
C GLY A 273 6.07 24.54 11.80
N THR A 274 5.74 23.54 12.62
CA THR A 274 5.46 22.14 12.21
C THR A 274 3.98 21.87 11.93
N ASP A 275 3.13 22.90 11.99
CA ASP A 275 1.70 22.75 11.73
C ASP A 275 1.44 22.59 10.22
N GLU A 276 0.55 21.68 9.85
CA GLU A 276 0.20 21.44 8.44
C GLU A 276 -0.89 22.40 7.95
N THR A 277 -0.85 23.65 8.40
CA THR A 277 -1.96 24.62 8.25
C THR A 277 -1.74 25.66 7.17
N GLY A 278 -0.64 25.58 6.42
CA GLY A 278 -0.45 26.50 5.29
C GLY A 278 -1.57 26.38 4.26
N ALA A 279 -1.96 27.50 3.65
CA ALA A 279 -2.91 27.51 2.54
C ALA A 279 -2.76 28.79 1.70
N CYS A 280 -3.49 28.84 0.59
CA CYS A 280 -3.64 30.02 -0.25
C CYS A 280 -5.07 30.55 -0.17
N THR A 281 -5.23 31.86 -0.07
CA THR A 281 -6.54 32.52 0.02
C THR A 281 -6.77 33.40 -1.19
N LEU A 282 -7.73 33.01 -2.03
CA LEU A 282 -8.30 33.86 -3.07
C LEU A 282 -9.24 34.87 -2.43
N LYS A 283 -9.10 36.13 -2.83
CA LYS A 283 -9.83 37.27 -2.26
C LYS A 283 -10.25 38.20 -3.38
N CYS A 284 -11.48 38.70 -3.30
CA CYS A 284 -11.98 39.75 -4.19
C CYS A 284 -12.87 40.70 -3.40
N ARG A 285 -12.85 41.98 -3.79
CA ARG A 285 -13.61 43.06 -3.15
C ARG A 285 -15.00 43.21 -3.77
N SER A 286 -15.17 42.86 -5.03
CA SER A 286 -16.38 43.07 -5.80
C SER A 286 -16.71 41.86 -6.67
N LEU A 287 -17.65 41.06 -6.18
CA LEU A 287 -18.32 40.00 -6.92
C LEU A 287 -19.34 40.60 -7.89
N GLY A 288 -19.28 40.21 -9.15
CA GLY A 288 -20.23 40.64 -10.17
C GLY A 288 -20.30 39.69 -11.36
N ASN A 289 -20.71 40.22 -12.51
CA ASN A 289 -20.77 39.47 -13.76
C ASN A 289 -19.54 39.76 -14.66
N ASP A 290 -19.30 38.88 -15.62
CA ASP A 290 -18.26 39.08 -16.63
C ASP A 290 -18.63 40.28 -17.52
N GLY A 291 -17.73 41.28 -17.65
CA GLY A 291 -17.93 42.52 -18.41
C GLY A 291 -18.18 43.79 -17.60
N ASP A 292 -18.45 43.69 -16.30
CA ASP A 292 -18.66 44.86 -15.43
C ASP A 292 -17.32 45.53 -15.05
N SER A 293 -17.27 46.87 -15.12
CA SER A 293 -16.09 47.63 -14.73
C SER A 293 -15.87 47.59 -13.22
N GLY A 294 -14.65 47.26 -12.77
CA GLY A 294 -14.29 47.24 -11.35
C GLY A 294 -14.64 45.95 -10.60
N ILE A 295 -15.14 44.93 -11.29
CA ILE A 295 -15.32 43.57 -10.73
C ILE A 295 -13.98 42.82 -10.75
N ASP A 296 -13.65 42.13 -9.66
CA ASP A 296 -12.40 41.37 -9.49
C ASP A 296 -12.62 39.86 -9.25
N CYS A 297 -13.88 39.42 -9.13
CA CYS A 297 -14.27 38.01 -9.22
C CYS A 297 -15.68 37.80 -9.77
N VAL A 298 -15.92 36.63 -10.36
CA VAL A 298 -17.24 36.21 -10.87
C VAL A 298 -17.62 34.83 -10.34
N GLN A 299 -18.92 34.56 -10.23
CA GLN A 299 -19.45 33.24 -9.96
C GLN A 299 -20.09 32.67 -11.23
N SER A 300 -19.55 31.57 -11.76
CA SER A 300 -20.04 30.95 -12.99
C SER A 300 -19.77 29.44 -13.00
N ASN A 301 -20.45 28.70 -13.87
CA ASN A 301 -19.97 27.36 -14.22
C ASN A 301 -18.82 27.46 -15.23
N TRP A 302 -17.95 26.45 -15.23
CA TRP A 302 -16.77 26.41 -16.12
C TRP A 302 -17.16 26.39 -17.60
N ASN A 303 -18.19 25.61 -17.96
CA ASN A 303 -18.62 25.47 -19.35
C ASN A 303 -18.98 26.81 -19.97
N THR A 304 -19.62 27.70 -19.22
CA THR A 304 -19.99 29.05 -19.67
C THR A 304 -18.73 29.86 -19.93
N LEU A 305 -17.86 30.02 -18.91
CA LEU A 305 -16.62 30.81 -19.07
C LEU A 305 -15.71 30.29 -20.19
N ALA A 306 -15.59 28.96 -20.34
CA ALA A 306 -14.76 28.33 -21.36
C ALA A 306 -15.31 28.45 -22.79
N THR A 307 -16.59 28.80 -22.96
CA THR A 307 -17.26 28.91 -24.27
C THR A 307 -17.69 30.33 -24.62
N THR A 308 -17.66 31.27 -23.68
CA THR A 308 -17.88 32.70 -23.93
C THR A 308 -16.90 33.22 -24.97
N ALA A 309 -17.41 33.88 -26.02
CA ALA A 309 -16.60 34.49 -27.06
C ALA A 309 -15.66 35.55 -26.44
N GLY A 310 -14.37 35.49 -26.77
CA GLY A 310 -13.34 36.38 -26.21
C GLY A 310 -12.60 35.83 -24.99
N ASN A 311 -13.12 34.77 -24.33
CA ASN A 311 -12.44 34.13 -23.19
C ASN A 311 -11.46 33.03 -23.61
N TYR A 312 -11.35 32.73 -24.91
CA TYR A 312 -10.34 31.82 -25.44
C TYR A 312 -9.81 32.26 -26.81
N SER A 313 -8.59 31.83 -27.12
CA SER A 313 -7.92 32.07 -28.40
C SER A 313 -7.44 30.77 -29.04
N THR A 314 -7.66 30.66 -30.35
CA THR A 314 -7.20 29.52 -31.18
C THR A 314 -5.84 29.76 -31.82
N THR A 315 -5.25 30.95 -31.66
CA THR A 315 -4.02 31.39 -32.31
C THR A 315 -3.03 32.08 -31.37
N GLY A 316 -3.25 31.99 -30.04
CA GLY A 316 -2.40 32.61 -29.03
C GLY A 316 -1.10 31.87 -28.73
N ASP A 317 -0.22 32.50 -27.96
CA ASP A 317 1.03 31.90 -27.47
C ASP A 317 0.78 30.54 -26.80
N GLY A 318 1.52 29.52 -27.24
CA GLY A 318 1.40 28.16 -26.69
C GLY A 318 0.40 27.23 -27.39
N VAL A 319 -0.39 27.73 -28.35
CA VAL A 319 -1.28 26.93 -29.21
C VAL A 319 -0.51 26.47 -30.45
N TYR A 320 -0.32 25.15 -30.62
CA TYR A 320 0.40 24.59 -31.78
C TYR A 320 -0.57 23.92 -32.77
N PRO A 321 -0.78 24.49 -33.97
CA PRO A 321 -1.78 23.98 -34.92
C PRO A 321 -1.50 22.58 -35.48
N ALA A 322 -0.22 22.18 -35.59
CA ALA A 322 0.16 21.05 -36.44
C ALA A 322 0.19 19.68 -35.75
N SER A 323 0.13 19.58 -34.42
CA SER A 323 0.21 18.28 -33.71
C SER A 323 -0.91 18.01 -32.69
N ASN A 324 -1.71 19.02 -32.30
CA ASN A 324 -2.88 18.81 -31.44
C ASN A 324 -3.93 19.93 -31.62
N PRO A 325 -4.81 19.87 -32.65
CA PRO A 325 -5.78 20.91 -33.00
C PRO A 325 -6.95 21.06 -32.00
N SER A 326 -6.78 20.57 -30.77
CA SER A 326 -7.84 20.41 -29.77
C SER A 326 -7.59 21.20 -28.48
N GLN A 327 -6.73 22.22 -28.47
CA GLN A 327 -6.45 23.04 -27.29
C GLN A 327 -6.53 24.53 -27.63
N TYR A 328 -7.08 25.32 -26.72
CA TYR A 328 -7.25 26.77 -26.86
C TYR A 328 -6.61 27.50 -25.67
N ALA A 329 -5.92 28.61 -25.91
CA ALA A 329 -5.40 29.43 -24.83
C ALA A 329 -6.57 30.16 -24.14
N TYR A 330 -6.56 30.22 -22.82
CA TYR A 330 -7.58 30.95 -22.05
C TYR A 330 -7.13 32.40 -21.91
N THR A 331 -7.99 33.35 -22.24
CA THR A 331 -7.65 34.78 -22.36
C THR A 331 -8.40 35.67 -21.39
N SER A 332 -9.38 35.13 -20.67
CA SER A 332 -10.09 35.90 -19.64
C SER A 332 -9.19 36.20 -18.45
N ASP A 333 -9.36 37.38 -17.86
CA ASP A 333 -8.70 37.74 -16.60
C ASP A 333 -9.17 36.85 -15.44
N TYR A 334 -10.40 36.31 -15.48
CA TYR A 334 -10.96 35.43 -14.45
C TYR A 334 -10.38 34.01 -14.54
N LYS A 335 -9.10 33.87 -14.18
CA LYS A 335 -8.31 32.66 -14.40
C LYS A 335 -7.90 31.92 -13.14
N TYR A 336 -8.08 32.47 -11.95
CA TYR A 336 -7.73 31.77 -10.71
C TYR A 336 -8.96 31.17 -10.03
N THR A 337 -8.90 29.89 -9.64
CA THR A 337 -10.01 29.23 -8.95
C THR A 337 -9.55 28.13 -7.99
N CYS A 338 -10.39 27.85 -6.99
CA CYS A 338 -10.31 26.64 -6.17
C CYS A 338 -11.43 25.69 -6.62
N TRP A 339 -11.11 24.55 -7.26
CA TRP A 339 -12.09 23.57 -7.76
C TRP A 339 -12.80 22.78 -6.64
N GLY A 340 -13.53 23.46 -5.74
CA GLY A 340 -14.34 22.85 -4.67
C GLY A 340 -13.59 22.50 -3.38
N TYR A 341 -12.42 23.11 -3.14
CA TYR A 341 -11.53 22.78 -2.01
C TYR A 341 -11.68 23.68 -0.78
N GLY A 342 -12.47 24.76 -0.91
CA GLY A 342 -12.68 25.75 0.15
C GLY A 342 -14.15 26.11 0.24
N THR A 343 -14.58 26.48 1.45
CA THR A 343 -15.91 27.05 1.65
C THR A 343 -15.82 28.58 1.48
N PRO A 344 -16.58 29.18 0.55
CA PRO A 344 -16.55 30.62 0.34
C PRO A 344 -17.17 31.35 1.53
N VAL A 345 -16.55 32.46 1.91
CA VAL A 345 -17.11 33.44 2.85
C VAL A 345 -17.40 34.72 2.08
N THR A 346 -18.64 35.20 2.15
CA THR A 346 -19.09 36.43 1.50
C THR A 346 -19.31 37.54 2.54
N LYS A 347 -18.89 38.76 2.22
CA LYS A 347 -19.11 39.96 3.06
C LYS A 347 -19.74 41.06 2.21
N ASN A 348 -20.84 41.64 2.72
CA ASN A 348 -21.47 42.80 2.09
C ASN A 348 -20.76 44.07 2.57
N ASN A 349 -20.32 44.88 1.62
CA ASN A 349 -19.56 46.09 1.87
C ASN A 349 -20.51 47.30 1.98
N SER A 350 -20.06 48.35 2.67
CA SER A 350 -20.85 49.59 2.83
C SER A 350 -21.03 50.38 1.53
N ASP A 351 -20.15 50.15 0.54
CA ASP A 351 -20.25 50.71 -0.81
C ASP A 351 -21.23 49.92 -1.72
N GLY A 352 -21.90 48.90 -1.18
CA GLY A 352 -22.88 48.07 -1.90
C GLY A 352 -22.28 46.89 -2.67
N THR A 353 -20.95 46.74 -2.69
CA THR A 353 -20.27 45.59 -3.31
C THR A 353 -20.25 44.37 -2.38
N THR A 354 -19.94 43.19 -2.91
CA THR A 354 -19.77 41.96 -2.12
C THR A 354 -18.35 41.43 -2.26
N SER A 355 -17.63 41.32 -1.15
CA SER A 355 -16.32 40.65 -1.09
C SER A 355 -16.47 39.14 -0.93
N VAL A 356 -15.54 38.37 -1.52
CA VAL A 356 -15.50 36.90 -1.38
C VAL A 356 -14.09 36.45 -1.01
N TYR A 357 -14.01 35.52 -0.05
CA TYR A 357 -12.77 34.89 0.40
C TYR A 357 -12.90 33.37 0.29
N ILE A 358 -11.94 32.72 -0.34
CA ILE A 358 -11.87 31.26 -0.48
C ILE A 358 -10.46 30.81 -0.20
N THR A 359 -10.29 29.93 0.78
CA THR A 359 -9.00 29.33 1.06
C THR A 359 -8.95 27.91 0.54
N CYS A 360 -7.85 27.56 -0.14
CA CYS A 360 -7.56 26.19 -0.52
C CYS A 360 -6.04 25.89 -0.48
N PRO A 361 -5.65 24.62 -0.31
CA PRO A 361 -4.23 24.24 -0.31
C PRO A 361 -3.52 24.52 -1.65
N ILE A 362 -4.27 24.43 -2.75
CA ILE A 362 -3.78 24.59 -4.12
C ILE A 362 -4.79 25.38 -4.94
N VAL A 363 -4.34 26.53 -5.44
CA VAL A 363 -5.05 27.38 -6.40
C VAL A 363 -4.73 26.91 -7.82
N SER A 364 -5.74 26.86 -8.69
CA SER A 364 -5.56 26.58 -10.12
C SER A 364 -5.62 27.89 -10.92
N GLU A 365 -4.54 28.24 -11.60
CA GLU A 365 -4.51 29.21 -12.70
C GLU A 365 -4.89 28.50 -14.00
N ILE A 366 -5.95 28.96 -14.65
CA ILE A 366 -6.45 28.43 -15.91
C ILE A 366 -5.68 29.11 -17.03
N ILE A 367 -5.00 28.31 -17.83
CA ILE A 367 -4.19 28.80 -18.95
C ILE A 367 -4.76 28.39 -20.30
N GLY A 368 -5.70 27.44 -20.32
CA GLY A 368 -6.27 26.93 -21.56
C GLY A 368 -7.46 26.01 -21.37
N THR A 369 -8.12 25.72 -22.48
CA THR A 369 -9.28 24.83 -22.58
C THR A 369 -9.00 23.71 -23.59
N VAL A 370 -9.79 22.63 -23.51
CA VAL A 370 -9.71 21.52 -24.45
C VAL A 370 -10.96 21.54 -25.34
N LYS A 371 -10.74 21.56 -26.66
CA LYS A 371 -11.80 21.63 -27.68
C LYS A 371 -12.80 20.50 -27.48
N ASN A 372 -14.09 20.85 -27.51
CA ASN A 372 -15.21 19.93 -27.33
C ASN A 372 -15.18 19.13 -26.01
N GLN A 373 -14.40 19.58 -25.01
CA GLN A 373 -14.26 18.93 -23.71
C GLN A 373 -14.52 19.94 -22.59
N PRO A 374 -15.79 20.40 -22.43
CA PRO A 374 -16.15 21.46 -21.49
C PRO A 374 -16.03 21.07 -20.00
N THR A 375 -15.62 19.85 -19.69
CA THR A 375 -15.37 19.35 -18.33
C THR A 375 -13.88 19.30 -18.01
N GLN A 376 -13.05 19.96 -18.83
CA GLN A 376 -11.60 19.95 -18.72
C GLN A 376 -11.02 21.37 -18.83
N ALA A 377 -9.93 21.62 -18.10
CA ALA A 377 -9.14 22.84 -18.18
C ALA A 377 -7.64 22.51 -18.15
N LYS A 378 -6.84 23.27 -18.88
CA LYS A 378 -5.38 23.28 -18.71
C LYS A 378 -5.05 24.23 -17.57
N VAL A 379 -4.34 23.73 -16.57
CA VAL A 379 -4.09 24.49 -15.34
C VAL A 379 -2.62 24.51 -14.97
N LYS A 380 -2.23 25.60 -14.33
CA LYS A 380 -1.01 25.75 -13.55
C LYS A 380 -1.43 25.85 -12.08
N TYR A 381 -0.82 25.06 -11.22
CA TYR A 381 -1.11 25.04 -9.80
C TYR A 381 -0.20 25.98 -9.04
N HIS A 382 -0.74 26.65 -8.04
CA HIS A 382 0.01 27.46 -7.11
C HIS A 382 -0.37 27.06 -5.69
N GLY A 383 0.61 26.86 -4.84
CA GLY A 383 0.34 26.48 -3.46
C GLY A 383 1.54 25.87 -2.78
N LEU A 384 1.24 24.98 -1.85
CA LEU A 384 2.22 24.38 -0.96
C LEU A 384 2.58 22.99 -1.43
N PHE A 385 3.84 22.81 -1.79
CA PHE A 385 4.40 21.55 -2.29
C PHE A 385 5.68 21.20 -1.54
N SER A 386 6.04 19.92 -1.50
CA SER A 386 7.38 19.54 -1.04
C SER A 386 8.45 20.12 -1.95
N GLN A 387 9.56 20.58 -1.37
CA GLN A 387 10.66 21.24 -2.08
C GLN A 387 11.24 20.39 -3.20
N ASP A 388 11.55 19.14 -2.89
CA ASP A 388 12.11 18.15 -3.81
C ASP A 388 11.83 16.73 -3.31
N ALA A 389 12.14 15.72 -4.14
CA ALA A 389 11.90 14.32 -3.80
C ALA A 389 12.73 13.85 -2.59
N ALA A 390 13.93 14.40 -2.40
CA ALA A 390 14.79 14.05 -1.28
C ALA A 390 14.14 14.46 0.05
N THR A 391 13.66 15.68 0.12
CA THR A 391 12.97 16.27 1.26
C THR A 391 11.63 15.59 1.50
N SER A 392 10.84 15.32 0.46
CA SER A 392 9.53 14.64 0.61
C SER A 392 9.64 13.23 1.18
N ASN A 393 10.77 12.57 0.95
CA ASN A 393 10.99 11.17 1.32
C ASN A 393 11.61 10.99 2.71
N THR A 394 11.77 12.05 3.51
CA THR A 394 12.22 11.92 4.91
C THR A 394 11.06 11.59 5.85
N ASN A 395 11.38 10.96 6.99
CA ASN A 395 10.39 10.45 7.95
C ASN A 395 10.29 11.36 9.17
N VAL A 396 9.57 12.48 9.05
CA VAL A 396 9.45 13.48 10.13
C VAL A 396 8.19 13.25 10.95
N LYS A 397 7.08 12.87 10.30
CA LYS A 397 5.76 12.76 10.94
C LYS A 397 5.06 11.46 10.57
N ASP A 398 4.35 10.90 11.54
CA ASP A 398 3.50 9.73 11.34
C ASP A 398 2.31 10.05 10.42
N SER A 399 2.04 9.15 9.47
CA SER A 399 0.78 9.17 8.71
C SER A 399 -0.42 8.91 9.61
N ASN A 400 -1.59 9.40 9.18
CA ASN A 400 -2.83 9.16 9.90
C ASN A 400 -3.10 7.67 10.06
N ILE A 401 -2.78 6.86 9.05
CA ILE A 401 -2.92 5.41 9.10
C ILE A 401 -1.94 4.75 10.08
N LYS A 402 -0.68 5.18 10.13
CA LYS A 402 0.30 4.67 11.10
C LYS A 402 -0.17 4.88 12.53
N ILE A 403 -0.70 6.07 12.84
CA ILE A 403 -1.29 6.37 14.16
C ILE A 403 -2.38 5.34 14.52
N GLN A 404 -3.20 4.91 13.56
CA GLN A 404 -4.25 3.92 13.82
C GLN A 404 -3.70 2.52 14.06
N VAL A 405 -2.67 2.13 13.32
CA VAL A 405 -2.00 0.84 13.50
C VAL A 405 -1.29 0.78 14.86
N ASP A 406 -0.59 1.86 15.23
CA ASP A 406 0.10 1.98 16.52
C ASP A 406 -0.89 1.93 17.70
N ASN A 407 -2.00 2.68 17.62
CA ASN A 407 -3.05 2.65 18.64
C ASN A 407 -3.69 1.27 18.79
N TRP A 408 -3.90 0.58 17.66
CA TRP A 408 -4.43 -0.78 17.67
C TRP A 408 -3.47 -1.75 18.35
N TYR A 409 -2.18 -1.70 18.02
CA TYR A 409 -1.17 -2.55 18.65
C TYR A 409 -1.09 -2.30 20.17
N ALA A 410 -1.03 -1.03 20.58
CA ALA A 410 -0.97 -0.65 21.99
C ALA A 410 -2.18 -1.15 22.80
N SER A 411 -3.35 -1.23 22.17
CA SER A 411 -4.58 -1.66 22.84
C SER A 411 -4.75 -3.18 22.89
N ASN A 412 -4.22 -3.89 21.90
CA ASN A 412 -4.56 -5.30 21.64
C ASN A 412 -3.39 -6.28 21.77
N ILE A 413 -2.14 -5.81 21.75
CA ILE A 413 -0.94 -6.67 21.79
C ILE A 413 -0.03 -6.28 22.96
N LEU A 414 0.25 -4.99 23.13
CA LEU A 414 1.12 -4.49 24.19
C LEU A 414 0.57 -4.87 25.57
N ASN A 415 1.41 -5.49 26.41
CA ASN A 415 1.06 -5.94 27.77
C ASN A 415 -0.19 -6.84 27.82
N LYS A 416 -0.45 -7.60 26.75
CA LYS A 416 -1.49 -8.63 26.70
C LYS A 416 -0.85 -10.01 26.79
N ASN A 417 -1.63 -10.96 27.29
CA ASN A 417 -1.18 -12.34 27.43
C ASN A 417 -2.15 -13.27 26.69
N ASP A 418 -1.65 -14.45 26.30
CA ASP A 418 -2.48 -15.56 25.85
C ASP A 418 -3.15 -16.28 27.04
N GLY A 419 -3.86 -17.37 26.76
CA GLY A 419 -4.53 -18.19 27.78
C GLY A 419 -3.59 -18.85 28.79
N ASP A 420 -2.33 -19.05 28.40
CA ASP A 420 -1.28 -19.66 29.22
C ASP A 420 -0.41 -18.62 29.94
N SER A 421 -0.85 -17.36 29.94
CA SER A 421 -0.16 -16.22 30.57
C SER A 421 1.18 -15.84 29.94
N HIS A 422 1.50 -16.29 28.73
CA HIS A 422 2.64 -15.75 27.98
C HIS A 422 2.29 -14.38 27.41
N SER A 423 3.23 -13.42 27.48
CA SER A 423 3.07 -12.13 26.82
C SER A 423 2.91 -12.33 25.31
N LEU A 424 1.93 -11.69 24.67
CA LEU A 424 1.78 -11.75 23.21
C LEU A 424 3.03 -11.22 22.48
N GLU A 425 3.73 -10.24 23.07
CA GLU A 425 4.97 -9.72 22.48
C GLU A 425 6.11 -10.74 22.46
N SER A 426 6.05 -11.80 23.28
CA SER A 426 7.07 -12.86 23.30
C SER A 426 7.07 -13.73 22.04
N TYR A 427 5.96 -13.74 21.28
CA TYR A 427 5.82 -14.43 20.01
C TYR A 427 6.37 -13.62 18.82
N LEU A 428 6.59 -12.32 19.01
CA LEU A 428 6.84 -11.38 17.92
C LEU A 428 8.32 -11.12 17.70
N SER A 429 8.67 -10.83 16.45
CA SER A 429 9.98 -10.38 16.02
C SER A 429 9.88 -9.04 15.31
N ASP A 430 10.89 -8.19 15.50
CA ASP A 430 11.11 -7.07 14.60
C ASP A 430 11.42 -7.57 13.17
N GLY A 431 11.01 -6.79 12.18
CA GLY A 431 11.12 -7.13 10.77
C GLY A 431 10.86 -5.93 9.87
N ILE A 432 11.43 -5.96 8.65
CA ILE A 432 11.43 -4.81 7.74
C ILE A 432 10.04 -4.60 7.12
N PHE A 433 9.40 -3.48 7.39
CA PHE A 433 8.21 -3.03 6.67
C PHE A 433 8.62 -2.00 5.60
N CYS A 434 8.61 -2.39 4.32
CA CYS A 434 9.18 -1.54 3.27
C CYS A 434 8.17 -0.54 2.67
N ASN A 435 8.42 0.75 2.90
CA ASN A 435 7.71 1.84 2.25
C ASN A 435 8.52 2.37 1.04
N ASP A 436 8.75 1.53 0.04
CA ASP A 436 9.62 1.85 -1.10
C ASP A 436 9.21 3.15 -1.83
N ARG A 437 9.95 4.25 -1.57
CA ARG A 437 9.81 5.55 -2.23
C ARG A 437 10.91 5.79 -3.27
N SER A 438 11.57 4.73 -3.75
CA SER A 438 12.49 4.85 -4.88
C SER A 438 11.78 5.43 -6.11
N SER A 439 12.51 6.19 -6.92
CA SER A 439 11.99 6.78 -8.14
C SER A 439 13.12 6.93 -9.16
N THR A 440 12.76 6.93 -10.44
CA THR A 440 13.69 7.22 -11.53
C THR A 440 13.87 8.73 -11.77
N SER A 441 13.13 9.58 -11.05
CA SER A 441 13.24 11.04 -11.13
C SER A 441 13.61 11.63 -9.76
N SER A 442 14.54 12.58 -9.75
CA SER A 442 14.84 13.42 -8.58
C SER A 442 13.88 14.60 -8.46
N ASP A 443 13.28 15.00 -9.57
CA ASP A 443 12.40 16.17 -9.65
C ASP A 443 10.96 15.71 -9.81
N PHE A 444 10.02 16.48 -9.25
CA PHE A 444 8.61 16.34 -9.56
C PHE A 444 8.27 16.88 -10.96
N SER A 445 9.16 16.74 -11.95
CA SER A 445 8.98 17.29 -13.30
C SER A 445 7.94 16.45 -14.06
N LEU A 446 6.82 17.08 -14.42
CA LEU A 446 5.62 16.48 -15.02
C LEU A 446 5.39 17.14 -16.38
N VAL A 447 6.22 16.73 -17.33
CA VAL A 447 6.07 17.09 -18.74
C VAL A 447 5.03 16.14 -19.38
N ASN A 448 4.09 16.65 -20.18
CA ASN A 448 3.09 15.87 -20.92
C ASN A 448 2.09 15.05 -20.06
N ALA A 449 1.58 15.61 -18.96
CA ALA A 449 0.67 14.89 -18.04
C ALA A 449 1.26 13.59 -17.47
N SER A 450 2.60 13.46 -17.45
CA SER A 450 3.27 12.40 -16.71
C SER A 450 3.02 12.57 -15.21
N SER A 451 3.09 11.48 -14.47
CA SER A 451 3.03 11.45 -13.01
C SER A 451 4.43 11.15 -12.48
N TYR A 452 4.80 11.70 -11.33
CA TYR A 452 5.99 11.22 -10.63
C TYR A 452 5.63 9.85 -10.05
N THR A 453 6.35 8.80 -10.44
CA THR A 453 6.03 7.42 -10.07
C THR A 453 7.06 6.86 -9.11
N TYR A 454 6.58 6.08 -8.14
CA TYR A 454 7.44 5.36 -7.20
C TYR A 454 7.75 3.94 -7.71
N GLY A 455 8.79 3.31 -7.15
CA GLY A 455 9.24 1.96 -7.49
C GLY A 455 8.11 0.94 -7.56
N PRO A 456 7.22 0.84 -6.53
CA PRO A 456 6.11 -0.10 -6.56
C PRO A 456 5.14 0.13 -7.72
N TYR A 457 4.91 1.38 -8.14
CA TYR A 457 4.09 1.66 -9.31
C TYR A 457 4.70 1.05 -10.56
N ASN A 458 5.99 1.31 -10.79
CA ASN A 458 6.68 0.80 -11.98
C ASN A 458 6.70 -0.74 -11.99
N ARG A 459 6.82 -1.40 -10.83
CA ARG A 459 6.76 -2.87 -10.75
C ARG A 459 5.39 -3.47 -10.99
N ASN A 460 4.33 -2.80 -10.52
CA ASN A 460 2.97 -3.37 -10.44
C ASN A 460 1.99 -2.84 -11.48
N THR A 461 2.45 -2.10 -12.50
CA THR A 461 1.60 -1.75 -13.65
C THR A 461 1.10 -3.00 -14.38
N ALA A 462 -0.03 -2.86 -15.08
CA ALA A 462 -0.58 -3.92 -15.92
C ALA A 462 0.39 -4.47 -16.98
N ALA A 463 1.40 -3.69 -17.39
CA ALA A 463 2.40 -4.04 -18.40
C ALA A 463 3.63 -4.76 -17.82
N ASN A 464 4.11 -4.37 -16.63
CA ASN A 464 5.39 -4.86 -16.10
C ASN A 464 5.25 -6.12 -15.24
N ARG A 465 4.41 -6.08 -14.19
CA ARG A 465 4.13 -7.22 -13.29
C ARG A 465 5.38 -7.93 -12.76
N ILE A 466 6.31 -7.16 -12.20
CA ILE A 466 7.59 -7.64 -11.64
C ILE A 466 7.69 -7.28 -10.16
N PRO A 467 6.83 -7.81 -9.28
CA PRO A 467 6.85 -7.45 -7.87
C PRO A 467 8.16 -7.86 -7.20
N SER A 468 8.53 -7.19 -6.10
CA SER A 468 9.76 -7.45 -5.35
C SER A 468 9.51 -7.49 -3.86
N PHE A 469 10.12 -8.44 -3.17
CA PHE A 469 10.15 -8.50 -1.71
C PHE A 469 11.30 -7.70 -1.09
N LYS A 470 12.20 -7.17 -1.91
CA LYS A 470 13.35 -6.36 -1.48
C LYS A 470 12.96 -4.91 -1.26
N CYS A 471 13.60 -4.29 -0.28
CA CYS A 471 13.50 -2.88 0.04
C CYS A 471 14.70 -2.09 -0.50
N PRO A 472 14.55 -1.32 -1.60
CA PRO A 472 15.70 -0.67 -2.25
C PRO A 472 16.46 0.32 -1.36
N ASN A 473 15.77 0.99 -0.43
CA ASN A 473 16.35 1.96 0.49
C ASN A 473 16.06 1.56 1.94
N ILE A 474 16.66 0.47 2.40
CA ILE A 474 16.38 -0.11 3.72
C ILE A 474 16.63 0.86 4.88
N SER A 475 17.63 1.76 4.77
CA SER A 475 17.98 2.70 5.85
C SER A 475 16.99 3.84 6.02
N ASN A 476 16.16 4.15 5.01
CA ASN A 476 15.14 5.19 5.09
C ASN A 476 13.71 4.63 5.02
N ASP A 477 13.47 3.70 4.10
CA ASP A 477 12.13 3.16 3.79
C ASP A 477 11.89 1.77 4.41
N GLY A 478 12.93 1.11 4.94
CA GLY A 478 12.81 -0.14 5.68
C GLY A 478 12.46 0.13 7.14
N PHE A 479 11.17 0.21 7.47
CA PHE A 479 10.74 0.50 8.83
C PHE A 479 10.99 -0.69 9.76
N THR A 480 11.69 -0.42 10.86
CA THR A 480 12.02 -1.38 11.94
C THR A 480 11.85 -0.72 13.30
N LEU A 481 11.81 -1.54 14.35
CA LEU A 481 11.67 -1.08 15.73
C LEU A 481 12.84 -0.19 16.16
N LYS A 482 12.54 0.86 16.92
CA LYS A 482 13.55 1.69 17.59
C LYS A 482 14.47 0.82 18.45
N THR A 483 15.77 1.07 18.36
CA THR A 483 16.78 0.39 19.21
C THR A 483 16.79 0.92 20.64
N SER A 484 16.25 2.12 20.88
CA SER A 484 16.04 2.70 22.20
C SER A 484 14.77 3.55 22.23
N GLY A 485 14.06 3.52 23.37
CA GLY A 485 12.82 4.28 23.54
C GLY A 485 11.62 3.77 22.74
N ALA A 486 11.67 2.52 22.24
CA ALA A 486 10.47 1.82 21.77
C ALA A 486 9.50 1.58 22.93
N SER A 487 8.21 1.54 22.64
CA SER A 487 7.18 1.18 23.63
C SER A 487 7.01 -0.33 23.75
N SER A 488 7.30 -1.07 22.69
CA SER A 488 7.27 -2.54 22.66
C SER A 488 8.45 -3.16 23.41
N THR A 489 8.23 -4.35 23.98
CA THR A 489 9.28 -5.19 24.59
C THR A 489 10.02 -6.09 23.59
N VAL A 490 9.58 -6.15 22.33
CA VAL A 490 10.22 -6.93 21.27
C VAL A 490 11.64 -6.43 21.03
N SER A 491 12.58 -7.34 20.81
CA SER A 491 13.97 -6.97 20.52
C SER A 491 14.10 -6.40 19.11
N ALA A 492 14.58 -5.15 19.02
CA ALA A 492 14.86 -4.51 17.74
C ALA A 492 16.03 -5.21 17.03
N LYS A 493 15.89 -5.43 15.71
CA LYS A 493 16.95 -6.02 14.89
C LYS A 493 17.97 -4.99 14.41
N GLY A 494 17.62 -3.71 14.40
CA GLY A 494 18.53 -2.63 14.02
C GLY A 494 18.92 -2.61 12.54
N ASN A 495 18.24 -3.39 11.69
CA ASN A 495 18.59 -3.61 10.28
C ASN A 495 17.83 -2.69 9.30
N GLY A 496 17.11 -1.69 9.79
CA GLY A 496 16.35 -0.72 8.99
C GLY A 496 16.52 0.70 9.51
N ASN A 497 15.47 1.50 9.42
CA ASN A 497 15.48 2.91 9.81
C ASN A 497 15.25 3.14 11.33
N ASN A 498 14.84 2.12 12.08
CA ASN A 498 14.62 2.16 13.53
C ASN A 498 13.66 3.26 14.00
N LEU A 499 12.56 3.50 13.26
CA LEU A 499 11.59 4.56 13.58
C LEU A 499 10.31 4.07 14.23
N LEU A 500 10.05 2.76 14.28
CA LEU A 500 8.80 2.24 14.83
C LEU A 500 8.81 2.22 16.36
N ASN A 501 7.68 2.56 16.98
CA ASN A 501 7.46 2.37 18.43
C ASN A 501 6.98 0.94 18.74
N TYR A 502 6.36 0.28 17.75
CA TYR A 502 5.80 -1.06 17.80
C TYR A 502 6.17 -1.82 16.52
N PRO A 503 6.45 -3.14 16.56
CA PRO A 503 6.88 -3.93 15.41
C PRO A 503 5.71 -4.30 14.49
N VAL A 504 4.98 -3.30 14.01
CA VAL A 504 3.76 -3.43 13.21
C VAL A 504 3.78 -2.49 12.01
N GLY A 505 3.27 -2.99 10.89
CA GLY A 505 3.15 -2.22 9.65
C GLY A 505 1.89 -2.59 8.86
N LEU A 506 1.97 -2.38 7.54
CA LEU A 506 0.94 -2.80 6.59
C LEU A 506 1.58 -3.71 5.54
N ILE A 507 0.75 -4.39 4.77
CA ILE A 507 1.22 -5.19 3.64
C ILE A 507 1.72 -4.27 2.51
N THR A 508 2.69 -4.72 1.73
CA THR A 508 3.13 -4.06 0.49
C THR A 508 2.24 -4.47 -0.68
N ILE A 509 2.22 -3.66 -1.74
CA ILE A 509 1.54 -4.02 -2.97
C ILE A 509 2.22 -5.20 -3.68
N ASP A 510 3.54 -5.33 -3.53
CA ASP A 510 4.31 -6.43 -4.08
C ASP A 510 3.91 -7.76 -3.44
N GLU A 511 3.75 -7.81 -2.10
CA GLU A 511 3.21 -8.98 -1.39
C GLU A 511 1.78 -9.32 -1.87
N ALA A 512 0.92 -8.31 -2.06
CA ALA A 512 -0.42 -8.53 -2.61
C ALA A 512 -0.39 -9.06 -4.05
N ALA A 513 0.56 -8.61 -4.87
CA ALA A 513 0.75 -9.10 -6.23
C ALA A 513 1.28 -10.54 -6.26
N TYR A 514 2.24 -10.88 -5.40
CA TYR A 514 2.73 -12.24 -5.21
C TYR A 514 1.61 -13.19 -4.79
N ALA A 515 0.71 -12.75 -3.90
CA ALA A 515 -0.46 -13.51 -3.49
C ALA A 515 -1.48 -13.73 -4.62
N GLY A 516 -1.47 -12.92 -5.68
CA GLY A 516 -2.32 -13.09 -6.85
C GLY A 516 -3.14 -11.86 -7.25
N GLY A 517 -3.09 -10.76 -6.48
CA GLY A 517 -3.68 -9.49 -6.87
C GLY A 517 -3.06 -8.97 -8.17
N LYS A 518 -3.85 -8.28 -9.00
CA LYS A 518 -3.38 -7.75 -10.27
C LYS A 518 -3.91 -6.36 -10.60
N ASN A 519 -3.04 -5.49 -11.14
CA ASN A 519 -3.45 -4.24 -11.78
C ASN A 519 -3.88 -4.51 -13.24
N GLY A 520 -4.95 -3.87 -13.68
CA GLY A 520 -5.56 -4.09 -15.00
C GLY A 520 -6.48 -5.33 -15.11
N SER A 521 -6.69 -6.11 -14.04
CA SER A 521 -7.66 -7.23 -14.05
C SER A 521 -8.18 -7.53 -12.64
N MET A 522 -9.49 -7.77 -12.51
CA MET A 522 -10.08 -8.24 -11.25
C MET A 522 -9.64 -9.68 -10.97
N ASN A 523 -9.40 -10.01 -9.70
CA ASN A 523 -9.14 -11.36 -9.27
C ASN A 523 -9.70 -11.57 -7.86
N GLN A 524 -10.76 -12.34 -7.72
CA GLN A 524 -11.33 -12.66 -6.41
C GLN A 524 -10.82 -14.00 -5.85
N ASN A 525 -10.02 -14.73 -6.64
CA ASN A 525 -9.55 -16.06 -6.32
C ASN A 525 -8.16 -16.02 -5.67
N TYR A 526 -7.97 -15.18 -4.65
CA TYR A 526 -6.76 -15.21 -3.82
C TYR A 526 -7.02 -14.81 -2.38
N TYR A 527 -6.24 -15.36 -1.45
CA TYR A 527 -6.56 -15.29 -0.02
C TYR A 527 -6.50 -13.90 0.64
N LEU A 528 -5.88 -12.92 -0.03
CA LEU A 528 -5.86 -11.55 0.46
C LEU A 528 -7.07 -10.73 -0.02
N TYR A 529 -7.86 -11.26 -0.96
CA TYR A 529 -9.14 -10.69 -1.33
C TYR A 529 -10.12 -10.79 -0.16
N THR A 530 -10.65 -9.64 0.27
CA THR A 530 -11.64 -9.56 1.36
C THR A 530 -13.00 -9.04 0.90
N GLY A 531 -13.17 -8.64 -0.37
CA GLY A 531 -14.39 -7.96 -0.82
C GLY A 531 -14.52 -6.50 -0.36
N ALA A 532 -13.49 -5.92 0.28
CA ALA A 532 -13.46 -4.52 0.68
C ALA A 532 -12.15 -3.82 0.27
N TYR A 533 -12.18 -2.49 0.29
CA TYR A 533 -10.99 -1.67 0.04
C TYR A 533 -10.10 -1.69 1.28
N TYR A 534 -8.81 -1.95 1.10
CA TYR A 534 -7.81 -1.76 2.15
C TYR A 534 -6.49 -1.26 1.59
N TRP A 535 -5.79 -0.49 2.42
CA TRP A 535 -4.51 0.11 2.09
C TRP A 535 -3.36 -0.91 2.07
N THR A 536 -2.41 -0.70 1.18
CA THR A 536 -1.04 -1.21 1.33
C THR A 536 -0.13 -0.06 1.77
N MET A 537 1.08 -0.36 2.25
CA MET A 537 2.07 0.68 2.56
C MET A 537 2.81 1.23 1.32
N SER A 538 2.53 0.71 0.13
CA SER A 538 3.33 1.00 -1.06
C SER A 538 2.88 2.28 -1.77
N PRO A 539 3.75 3.30 -1.89
CA PRO A 539 3.51 4.47 -2.71
C PRO A 539 3.20 4.12 -4.17
N SER A 540 2.32 4.90 -4.81
CA SER A 540 2.00 4.73 -6.23
C SER A 540 2.62 5.85 -7.06
N ASN A 541 2.04 7.05 -6.99
CA ASN A 541 2.46 8.16 -7.82
C ASN A 541 1.89 9.48 -7.28
N PHE A 542 2.53 10.58 -7.65
CA PHE A 542 1.96 11.92 -7.56
C PHE A 542 1.34 12.28 -8.91
N TYR A 543 0.02 12.44 -8.93
CA TYR A 543 -0.76 12.68 -10.15
C TYR A 543 -0.89 14.19 -10.42
N SER A 544 -0.18 14.63 -11.44
CA SER A 544 -0.08 16.03 -11.84
C SER A 544 -1.44 16.68 -12.12
N SER A 545 -2.33 15.99 -12.84
CA SER A 545 -3.63 16.52 -13.29
C SER A 545 -4.61 16.92 -12.20
N TYR A 546 -4.37 16.51 -10.95
CA TYR A 546 -5.19 16.89 -9.81
C TYR A 546 -4.35 17.36 -8.62
N ALA A 547 -3.03 17.43 -8.79
CA ALA A 547 -2.06 17.71 -7.75
C ALA A 547 -2.32 16.92 -6.45
N TYR A 548 -2.49 15.60 -6.55
CA TYR A 548 -2.56 14.72 -5.36
C TYR A 548 -1.65 13.50 -5.44
N ALA A 549 -1.20 13.07 -4.28
CA ALA A 549 -0.47 11.84 -4.03
C ALA A 549 -1.40 10.63 -3.95
N SER A 550 -0.91 9.47 -4.42
CA SER A 550 -1.64 8.20 -4.39
C SER A 550 -0.80 7.10 -3.76
N VAL A 551 -1.48 6.21 -3.03
CA VAL A 551 -0.93 4.98 -2.43
C VAL A 551 -1.68 3.78 -3.01
N TRP A 552 -1.01 2.63 -3.09
CA TRP A 552 -1.60 1.40 -3.57
C TRP A 552 -2.58 0.80 -2.55
N SER A 553 -3.53 0.04 -3.06
CA SER A 553 -4.63 -0.57 -2.31
C SER A 553 -5.13 -1.81 -3.04
N VAL A 554 -5.74 -2.70 -2.28
CA VAL A 554 -6.60 -3.76 -2.82
C VAL A 554 -8.03 -3.29 -2.72
N ILE A 555 -8.79 -3.38 -3.81
CA ILE A 555 -10.19 -2.93 -3.84
C ILE A 555 -11.17 -4.09 -3.71
N SER A 556 -12.47 -3.80 -3.60
CA SER A 556 -13.55 -4.79 -3.37
C SER A 556 -13.73 -5.85 -4.45
N THR A 557 -12.96 -5.82 -5.54
CA THR A 557 -12.93 -6.84 -6.60
C THR A 557 -11.61 -7.63 -6.63
N GLY A 558 -10.73 -7.41 -5.64
CA GLY A 558 -9.39 -8.01 -5.57
C GLY A 558 -8.39 -7.47 -6.60
N TYR A 559 -8.79 -6.41 -7.30
CA TYR A 559 -7.94 -5.64 -8.20
C TYR A 559 -6.95 -4.78 -7.41
N LEU A 560 -5.71 -4.68 -7.88
CA LEU A 560 -4.72 -3.75 -7.32
C LEU A 560 -4.90 -2.38 -7.93
N ASN A 561 -5.34 -1.42 -7.11
CA ASN A 561 -5.55 -0.03 -7.51
C ASN A 561 -4.70 0.92 -6.69
N TYR A 562 -4.62 2.17 -7.11
CA TYR A 562 -4.11 3.26 -6.30
C TYR A 562 -5.19 4.30 -6.06
N ASN A 563 -5.17 4.89 -4.87
CA ASN A 563 -6.18 5.84 -4.42
C ASN A 563 -5.50 7.05 -3.79
N SER A 564 -6.19 8.19 -3.82
CA SER A 564 -5.73 9.42 -3.18
C SER A 564 -5.45 9.17 -1.70
N THR A 565 -4.35 9.71 -1.19
CA THR A 565 -3.95 9.59 0.22
C THR A 565 -4.97 10.17 1.20
N ALA A 566 -5.92 10.98 0.73
CA ALA A 566 -7.01 11.54 1.52
C ALA A 566 -8.26 10.66 1.60
N TYR A 567 -8.33 9.54 0.88
CA TYR A 567 -9.45 8.62 1.03
C TYR A 567 -9.31 7.76 2.28
N ALA A 568 -10.43 7.52 2.97
CA ALA A 568 -10.47 6.59 4.09
C ALA A 568 -10.73 5.18 3.55
N LEU A 569 -9.72 4.30 3.58
CA LEU A 569 -9.85 2.88 3.22
C LEU A 569 -9.49 2.00 4.42
N GLY A 570 -9.77 0.71 4.30
CA GLY A 570 -9.50 -0.28 5.33
C GLY A 570 -8.05 -0.37 5.78
N VAL A 571 -7.86 -0.59 7.07
CA VAL A 571 -6.56 -0.78 7.71
C VAL A 571 -6.44 -2.22 8.20
N ARG A 572 -5.34 -2.89 7.82
CA ARG A 572 -5.03 -4.27 8.19
C ARG A 572 -3.59 -4.36 8.70
N PRO A 573 -3.39 -4.43 10.03
CA PRO A 573 -2.07 -4.58 10.62
C PRO A 573 -1.34 -5.81 10.09
N VAL A 574 -0.02 -5.69 9.95
CA VAL A 574 0.89 -6.80 9.63
C VAL A 574 1.93 -6.93 10.74
N LEU A 575 2.14 -8.16 11.21
CA LEU A 575 3.11 -8.53 12.23
C LEU A 575 4.08 -9.58 11.69
N ASN A 576 5.22 -9.75 12.36
CA ASN A 576 6.11 -10.88 12.13
C ASN A 576 6.23 -11.70 13.42
N LEU A 577 5.91 -12.99 13.37
CA LEU A 577 6.24 -13.94 14.42
C LEU A 577 7.73 -14.28 14.36
N LYS A 578 8.30 -14.70 15.48
CA LYS A 578 9.65 -15.26 15.52
C LYS A 578 9.75 -16.55 14.70
N SER A 579 10.97 -16.94 14.36
CA SER A 579 11.23 -18.20 13.63
C SER A 579 11.12 -19.45 14.49
N ASP A 580 11.15 -19.29 15.82
CA ASP A 580 11.14 -20.35 16.82
C ASP A 580 9.78 -20.53 17.52
N VAL A 581 8.72 -19.85 17.05
CA VAL A 581 7.36 -20.16 17.49
C VAL A 581 7.00 -21.59 17.08
N LEU A 582 6.38 -22.31 18.01
CA LEU A 582 6.04 -23.70 17.83
C LEU A 582 4.59 -23.83 17.34
N TYR A 583 4.38 -24.81 16.48
CA TYR A 583 3.04 -25.29 16.15
C TYR A 583 2.52 -26.18 17.27
N SER A 584 1.31 -25.92 17.74
CA SER A 584 0.65 -26.74 18.77
C SER A 584 -0.45 -27.62 18.16
N ASN A 585 -1.36 -27.05 17.37
CA ASN A 585 -2.48 -27.77 16.77
C ASN A 585 -3.13 -26.98 15.62
N GLY A 586 -4.11 -27.59 14.94
CA GLY A 586 -4.95 -26.98 13.92
C GLY A 586 -4.42 -27.14 12.49
N THR A 587 -5.32 -27.34 11.55
CA THR A 587 -5.02 -27.59 10.13
C THR A 587 -4.64 -26.32 9.34
N GLY A 588 -4.77 -25.15 9.93
CA GLY A 588 -4.56 -23.86 9.28
C GLY A 588 -5.73 -23.40 8.43
N THR A 589 -6.88 -24.07 8.50
CA THR A 589 -8.13 -23.64 7.83
C THR A 589 -8.82 -22.54 8.65
N GLU A 590 -9.83 -21.87 8.10
CA GLU A 590 -10.50 -20.76 8.81
C GLU A 590 -11.24 -21.26 10.06
N SER A 591 -11.88 -22.43 9.95
CA SER A 591 -12.60 -23.09 11.03
C SER A 591 -11.68 -23.80 12.03
N ASP A 592 -10.43 -24.08 11.62
CA ASP A 592 -9.44 -24.77 12.44
C ASP A 592 -8.04 -24.18 12.15
N PRO A 593 -7.78 -22.96 12.62
CA PRO A 593 -6.56 -22.21 12.32
C PRO A 593 -5.36 -22.82 13.04
N TYR A 594 -4.15 -22.52 12.56
CA TYR A 594 -2.94 -22.90 13.27
C TYR A 594 -2.90 -22.22 14.65
N ILE A 595 -2.76 -23.04 15.69
CA ILE A 595 -2.53 -22.63 17.07
C ILE A 595 -1.02 -22.67 17.32
N ILE A 596 -0.48 -21.55 17.77
CA ILE A 596 0.94 -21.37 18.03
C ILE A 596 1.21 -21.29 19.53
N THR A 597 2.40 -21.74 19.94
CA THR A 597 2.89 -21.65 21.32
C THR A 597 4.39 -21.30 21.31
N ILE A 598 4.95 -21.06 22.49
CA ILE A 598 6.39 -20.87 22.71
C ILE A 598 6.90 -21.89 23.74
N GLN A 599 8.23 -22.09 23.78
CA GLN A 599 8.87 -23.01 24.71
C GLN A 599 8.80 -22.57 26.17
#